data_AF-A0A7R9QZK3-F1
#
_entry.id   AF-A0A7R9QZK3-F1
#
_cell.length_a   1.000
_cell.length_b   1.000
_cell.length_c   1.000
_cell.angle_alpha   90.00
_cell.angle_beta   90.00
_cell.angle_gamma   90.00
#
_symmetry.space_group_name_H-M   'P 1'
#
loop_
_entity.id
_entity.type
_entity.pdbx_description
1 polymer ?
#
loop_
_entity_poly.entity_id
_entity_poly.type
_entity_poly.pdbx_seq_one_letter_code
_entity_poly.pdbx_strand_id
1 'polypeptide(L)'
;MSSIPTFIDISESEQCEELREYLESLGAVFTKSETFIGELKQIIAACDVLFREGAKESDVESVLNSVVSLLIVSVPQSSQESSQLIHAFCEQTLKPKPAKQSLVCLRVLKNLFGGLQDIVDLRFRVYVTLVR
;
A
#
# COMPACT_ATOMS: atom_id res chain seq x y z
N MET A 1 -8.73 -23.22 15.66
CA MET A 1 -7.82 -22.36 14.87
C MET A 1 -7.71 -21.05 15.62
N SER A 2 -6.63 -20.86 16.36
CA SER A 2 -6.43 -19.70 17.23
C SER A 2 -6.15 -18.49 16.33
N SER A 3 -7.15 -17.61 16.15
CA SER A 3 -6.93 -16.30 15.57
C SER A 3 -6.03 -15.52 16.53
N ILE A 4 -4.82 -15.21 16.10
CA ILE A 4 -3.96 -14.27 16.81
C ILE A 4 -4.68 -12.92 16.72
N PRO A 5 -5.14 -12.33 17.84
CA PRO A 5 -5.71 -11.01 17.82
C PRO A 5 -4.53 -10.04 17.85
N THR A 6 -3.96 -9.70 16.71
CA THR A 6 -3.00 -8.60 16.65
C THR A 6 -3.77 -7.30 16.45
N PHE A 7 -4.47 -6.86 17.50
CA PHE A 7 -4.74 -5.43 17.68
C PHE A 7 -3.40 -4.83 18.10
N ILE A 8 -2.60 -4.43 17.11
CA ILE A 8 -1.56 -3.46 17.38
C ILE A 8 -2.29 -2.12 17.42
N ASP A 9 -2.47 -1.57 18.63
CA ASP A 9 -2.93 -0.19 18.85
C ASP A 9 -1.82 0.80 18.42
N ILE A 10 -1.36 0.72 17.17
CA ILE A 10 -0.59 1.80 16.57
C ILE A 10 -1.57 2.72 15.85
N SER A 11 -1.42 4.01 16.11
CA SER A 11 -2.16 5.02 15.37
C SER A 11 -1.76 5.01 13.90
N GLU A 12 -2.64 5.52 13.04
CA GLU A 12 -2.38 5.66 11.61
C GLU A 12 -1.14 6.51 11.33
N SER A 13 -0.87 7.48 12.21
CA SER A 13 0.31 8.33 12.17
C SER A 13 1.59 7.55 12.48
N GLU A 14 1.59 6.74 13.55
CA GLU A 14 2.74 5.90 13.91
C GLU A 14 3.03 4.86 12.83
N GLN A 15 1.99 4.24 12.26
CA GLN A 15 2.16 3.29 11.15
C GLN A 15 2.79 3.97 9.92
N CYS A 16 2.37 5.19 9.60
CA CYS A 16 2.98 5.96 8.52
C CYS A 16 4.43 6.36 8.82
N GLU A 17 4.74 6.71 10.07
CA GLU A 17 6.10 7.04 10.50
C GLU A 17 7.03 5.84 10.37
N GLU A 18 6.63 4.66 10.86
CA GLU A 18 7.40 3.42 10.71
C GLU A 18 7.62 3.06 9.24
N LEU A 19 6.59 3.18 8.40
CA LEU A 19 6.69 2.94 6.97
C LEU A 19 7.66 3.92 6.31
N ARG A 20 7.62 5.20 6.70
CA ARG A 20 8.55 6.22 6.20
C ARG A 20 9.97 5.87 6.58
N GLU A 21 10.25 5.64 7.86
CA GLU A 21 11.60 5.32 8.36
C GLU A 21 12.16 4.08 7.66
N TYR A 22 11.33 3.06 7.48
CA TYR A 22 11.74 1.86 6.76
C TYR A 22 12.08 2.17 5.29
N LEU A 23 11.23 2.92 4.58
CA LEU A 23 11.50 3.30 3.18
C LEU A 23 12.72 4.22 3.06
N GLU A 24 12.97 5.11 4.03
CA GLU A 24 14.19 5.94 4.12
C GLU A 24 15.44 5.09 4.35
N SER A 25 15.36 4.03 5.16
CA SER A 25 16.45 3.07 5.32
C SER A 25 16.79 2.35 4.01
N LEU A 26 15.79 2.24 3.13
CA LEU A 26 15.95 1.77 1.76
C LEU A 26 16.33 2.91 0.80
N GLY A 27 16.55 4.14 1.24
CA GLY A 27 17.00 5.26 0.40
C GLY A 27 15.90 5.99 -0.37
N ALA A 28 14.63 5.87 0.04
CA ALA A 28 13.62 6.84 -0.35
C ALA A 28 13.90 8.20 0.33
N VAL A 29 13.44 9.28 -0.31
CA VAL A 29 13.57 10.64 0.24
C VAL A 29 12.18 11.22 0.42
N PHE A 30 11.88 11.66 1.63
CA PHE A 30 10.59 12.25 1.95
C PHE A 30 10.73 13.75 2.20
N THR A 31 9.61 14.44 2.02
CA THR A 31 9.44 15.82 2.45
C THR A 31 8.47 15.86 3.62
N LYS A 32 8.64 16.86 4.50
CA LYS A 32 7.73 17.04 5.63
C LYS A 32 6.29 17.21 5.13
N SER A 33 5.38 16.38 5.64
CA SER A 33 3.94 16.54 5.41
C SER A 33 3.25 17.00 6.69
N GLU A 34 2.19 17.80 6.54
CA GLU A 34 1.38 18.28 7.68
C GLU A 34 0.09 17.45 7.84
N THR A 35 -0.16 16.50 6.94
CA THR A 35 -1.38 15.71 6.93
C THR A 35 -1.07 14.24 6.71
N PHE A 36 -1.83 13.37 7.37
CA PHE A 36 -1.77 11.92 7.19
C PHE A 36 -1.94 11.52 5.70
N ILE A 37 -2.89 12.13 4.99
CA ILE A 37 -3.12 11.85 3.57
C ILE A 37 -1.92 12.24 2.70
N GLY A 38 -1.31 13.40 2.97
CA GLY A 38 -0.11 13.85 2.25
C GLY A 38 1.09 12.95 2.52
N GLU A 39 1.22 12.43 3.74
CA GLU A 39 2.22 11.46 4.13
C GLU A 39 2.02 10.10 3.45
N LEU A 40 0.82 9.53 3.52
CA LEU A 40 0.47 8.28 2.86
C LEU A 40 0.69 8.36 1.34
N LYS A 41 0.38 9.51 0.72
CA LYS A 41 0.67 9.75 -0.70
C LYS A 41 2.16 9.66 -1.02
N GLN A 42 3.03 10.21 -0.18
CA GLN A 42 4.48 10.11 -0.35
C GLN A 42 4.97 8.67 -0.16
N ILE A 43 4.44 7.96 0.85
CA ILE A 43 4.75 6.54 1.10
C ILE A 43 4.43 5.70 -0.13
N ILE A 44 3.22 5.84 -0.70
CA ILE A 44 2.81 5.12 -1.92
C ILE A 44 3.75 5.43 -3.08
N ALA A 45 4.11 6.70 -3.28
CA ALA A 45 5.00 7.11 -4.37
C ALA A 45 6.40 6.48 -4.23
N ALA A 46 6.88 6.30 -3.00
CA ALA A 46 8.19 5.76 -2.67
C ALA A 46 8.25 4.22 -2.64
N CYS A 47 7.13 3.48 -2.74
CA CYS A 47 7.15 2.02 -2.63
C CYS A 47 7.96 1.29 -3.71
N ASP A 48 8.44 1.96 -4.76
CA ASP A 48 9.25 1.34 -5.82
C ASP A 48 10.65 0.99 -5.32
N VAL A 49 11.14 1.66 -4.27
CA VAL A 49 12.40 1.30 -3.62
C VAL A 49 12.38 -0.11 -3.02
N LEU A 50 11.18 -0.69 -2.79
CA LEU A 50 11.00 -2.05 -2.33
C LEU A 50 11.38 -3.09 -3.40
N PHE A 51 11.33 -2.72 -4.69
CA PHE A 51 11.47 -3.66 -5.80
C PHE A 51 12.92 -3.88 -6.27
N ARG A 52 13.87 -3.77 -5.34
CA ARG A 52 15.29 -3.98 -5.62
C ARG A 52 15.63 -5.45 -5.76
N GLU A 53 16.69 -5.72 -6.52
CA GLU A 53 17.23 -7.06 -6.63
C GLU A 53 17.71 -7.57 -5.26
N GLY A 54 17.34 -8.80 -4.91
CA GLY A 54 17.66 -9.40 -3.62
C GLY A 54 16.72 -9.06 -2.46
N ALA A 55 15.73 -8.17 -2.65
CA ALA A 55 14.72 -7.91 -1.62
C ALA A 55 13.86 -9.16 -1.36
N LYS A 56 13.64 -9.51 -0.09
CA LYS A 56 12.83 -10.66 0.31
C LYS A 56 11.37 -10.40 0.00
N GLU A 57 10.72 -11.36 -0.65
CA GLU A 57 9.30 -11.27 -1.02
C GLU A 57 8.39 -11.02 0.19
N SER A 58 8.72 -11.61 1.36
CA SER A 58 7.99 -11.42 2.62
C SER A 58 8.00 -9.98 3.10
N ASP A 59 9.14 -9.30 2.97
CA ASP A 59 9.33 -7.95 3.50
C ASP A 59 8.59 -6.96 2.61
N VAL A 60 8.69 -7.14 1.28
CA VAL A 60 7.92 -6.39 0.29
C VAL A 60 6.41 -6.59 0.51
N GLU A 61 5.97 -7.84 0.70
CA GLU A 61 4.57 -8.17 0.93
C GLU A 61 4.04 -7.55 2.22
N SER A 62 4.82 -7.58 3.30
CA SER A 62 4.45 -6.98 4.58
C SER A 62 4.22 -5.48 4.44
N VAL A 63 5.16 -4.76 3.82
CA VAL A 63 5.10 -3.30 3.65
C VAL A 63 3.91 -2.91 2.77
N LEU A 64 3.73 -3.59 1.65
CA LEU A 64 2.61 -3.31 0.74
C LEU A 64 1.25 -3.63 1.38
N ASN A 65 1.14 -4.68 2.19
CA ASN A 65 -0.09 -4.96 2.92
C ASN A 65 -0.35 -3.94 4.04
N SER A 66 0.68 -3.38 4.68
CA SER A 66 0.50 -2.25 5.61
C SER A 66 -0.10 -1.03 4.90
N VAL A 67 0.36 -0.71 3.69
CA VAL A 67 -0.24 0.37 2.87
C VAL A 67 -1.68 0.04 2.50
N VAL A 68 -1.99 -1.21 2.11
CA VAL A 68 -3.36 -1.65 1.83
C VAL A 68 -4.26 -1.51 3.06
N SER A 69 -3.77 -1.85 4.25
CA SER A 69 -4.49 -1.68 5.50
C SER A 69 -4.87 -0.21 5.75
N LEU A 70 -3.91 0.72 5.60
CA LEU A 70 -4.17 2.16 5.73
C LEU A 70 -5.19 2.65 4.69
N LEU A 71 -5.10 2.20 3.44
CA LEU A 71 -6.07 2.56 2.39
C LEU A 71 -7.49 2.09 2.70
N ILE A 72 -7.65 0.94 3.35
CA ILE A 72 -8.96 0.34 3.62
C ILE A 72 -9.57 0.89 4.92
N VAL A 73 -8.76 0.99 5.98
CA VAL A 73 -9.23 1.25 7.35
C VAL A 73 -9.21 2.75 7.68
N SER A 74 -8.19 3.46 7.22
CA SER A 74 -7.91 4.84 7.65
C SER A 74 -8.45 5.91 6.72
N VAL A 75 -8.66 5.58 5.44
CA VAL A 75 -9.17 6.53 4.45
C VAL A 75 -10.63 6.22 4.13
N PRO A 76 -11.57 7.18 4.29
CA PRO A 76 -12.95 6.96 3.93
C PRO A 76 -13.10 6.61 2.44
N GLN A 77 -13.57 5.41 2.13
CA GLN A 77 -13.58 4.91 0.75
C GLN A 77 -14.51 5.69 -0.19
N SER A 78 -15.48 6.43 0.35
CA SER A 78 -16.36 7.31 -0.43
C SER A 78 -15.71 8.65 -0.79
N SER A 79 -14.49 8.93 -0.31
CA SER A 79 -13.81 10.20 -0.52
C SER A 79 -13.03 10.26 -1.85
N GLN A 80 -12.82 11.46 -2.35
CA GLN A 80 -12.01 11.68 -3.55
C GLN A 80 -10.54 11.31 -3.32
N GLU A 81 -10.02 11.57 -2.12
CA GLU A 81 -8.66 11.22 -1.70
C GLU A 81 -8.43 9.71 -1.75
N SER A 82 -9.39 8.89 -1.28
CA SER A 82 -9.30 7.43 -1.38
C SER A 82 -9.13 6.98 -2.83
N SER A 83 -9.94 7.53 -3.75
CA SER A 83 -9.84 7.23 -5.18
C SER A 83 -8.47 7.60 -5.77
N GLN A 84 -7.91 8.73 -5.37
CA GLN A 84 -6.59 9.18 -5.82
C GLN A 84 -5.46 8.31 -5.27
N LEU A 85 -5.53 7.94 -3.99
CA LEU A 85 -4.51 7.10 -3.33
C LEU A 85 -4.53 5.67 -3.87
N ILE A 86 -5.72 5.07 -4.02
CA ILE A 86 -5.88 3.73 -4.62
C ILE A 86 -5.35 3.73 -6.05
N HIS A 87 -5.64 4.77 -6.82
CA HIS A 87 -5.11 4.90 -8.17
C HIS A 87 -3.57 4.98 -8.16
N ALA A 88 -2.99 5.84 -7.33
CA ALA A 88 -1.53 5.95 -7.21
C ALA A 88 -0.89 4.63 -6.80
N PHE A 89 -1.51 3.90 -5.88
CA PHE A 89 -1.05 2.58 -5.45
C PHE A 89 -1.10 1.55 -6.57
N CYS A 90 -2.20 1.51 -7.34
CA CYS A 90 -2.30 0.66 -8.53
C CYS A 90 -1.18 0.94 -9.52
N GLU A 91 -0.94 2.20 -9.87
CA GLU A 91 0.13 2.58 -10.80
C GLU A 91 1.51 2.16 -10.28
N GLN A 92 1.74 2.29 -8.97
CA GLN A 92 2.98 1.84 -8.34
C GLN A 92 3.18 0.32 -8.46
N THR A 93 2.11 -0.46 -8.29
CA THR A 93 2.15 -1.93 -8.46
C THR A 93 2.30 -2.38 -9.91
N LEU A 94 2.07 -1.51 -10.89
CA LEU A 94 2.28 -1.80 -12.31
C LEU A 94 3.69 -1.47 -12.81
N LYS A 95 4.49 -0.70 -12.05
CA LYS A 95 5.87 -0.36 -12.44
C LYS A 95 6.71 -1.63 -12.72
N PRO A 96 7.66 -1.60 -13.67
CA PRO A 96 8.53 -2.74 -13.95
C PRO A 96 9.27 -3.22 -12.69
N LYS A 97 9.28 -4.53 -12.46
CA LYS A 97 9.91 -5.16 -11.29
C LYS A 97 10.26 -6.63 -11.57
N PRO A 98 11.16 -7.24 -10.78
CA PRO A 98 11.41 -8.68 -10.80
C PRO A 98 10.13 -9.54 -10.73
N ALA A 99 10.07 -10.63 -11.49
CA ALA A 99 8.88 -11.48 -11.62
C ALA A 99 8.32 -11.98 -10.27
N LYS A 100 9.21 -12.32 -9.33
CA LYS A 100 8.84 -12.73 -7.97
C LYS A 100 8.07 -11.64 -7.22
N GLN A 101 8.50 -10.39 -7.36
CA GLN A 101 7.84 -9.24 -6.75
C GLN A 101 6.54 -8.87 -7.49
N SER A 102 6.43 -9.14 -8.78
CA SER A 102 5.14 -9.03 -9.49
C SER A 102 4.09 -9.96 -8.90
N LEU A 103 4.45 -11.20 -8.52
CA LEU A 103 3.54 -12.11 -7.83
C LEU A 103 3.13 -11.61 -6.44
N VAL A 104 4.03 -10.92 -5.73
CA VAL A 104 3.69 -10.23 -4.47
C VAL A 104 2.66 -9.12 -4.75
N CYS A 105 2.90 -8.26 -5.73
CA CYS A 105 1.95 -7.20 -6.11
C CYS A 105 0.57 -7.75 -6.47
N LEU A 106 0.50 -8.87 -7.20
CA LEU A 106 -0.77 -9.52 -7.53
C LEU A 106 -1.54 -9.95 -6.26
N ARG A 107 -0.84 -10.56 -5.30
CA ARG A 107 -1.45 -10.98 -4.01
C ARG A 107 -1.94 -9.78 -3.20
N VAL A 108 -1.14 -8.72 -3.13
CA VAL A 108 -1.49 -7.48 -2.45
C VAL A 108 -2.70 -6.79 -3.11
N LEU A 109 -2.73 -6.69 -4.44
CA LEU A 109 -3.86 -6.12 -5.17
C LEU A 109 -5.13 -6.94 -4.98
N LYS A 110 -5.01 -8.28 -4.90
CA LYS A 110 -6.14 -9.15 -4.57
C LYS A 110 -6.68 -8.86 -3.17
N ASN A 111 -5.81 -8.63 -2.19
CA ASN A 111 -6.20 -8.24 -0.83
C ASN A 111 -6.89 -6.88 -0.84
N LEU A 112 -6.35 -5.90 -1.56
CA LEU A 112 -6.97 -4.58 -1.73
C LEU A 112 -8.37 -4.72 -2.33
N PHE A 113 -8.52 -5.46 -3.44
CA PHE A 113 -9.82 -5.70 -4.07
C PHE A 113 -10.82 -6.33 -3.09
N GLY A 114 -10.40 -7.34 -2.33
CA GLY A 114 -11.24 -8.02 -1.35
C GLY A 114 -11.63 -7.16 -0.14
N GLY A 115 -10.82 -6.15 0.20
CA GLY A 115 -11.07 -5.25 1.33
C GLY A 115 -11.86 -3.98 0.98
N LEU A 116 -12.08 -3.68 -0.30
CA LEU A 116 -12.95 -2.58 -0.71
C LEU A 116 -14.42 -2.91 -0.43
N GLN A 117 -15.17 -1.92 0.07
CA GLN A 117 -16.64 -1.96 0.14
C GLN A 117 -17.24 -2.05 -1.27
N ASP A 118 -18.57 -2.22 -1.37
CA ASP A 118 -19.30 -2.35 -2.65
C ASP A 118 -19.35 -1.04 -3.48
N ILE A 119 -18.24 -0.29 -3.51
CA ILE A 119 -18.03 0.89 -4.34
C ILE A 119 -17.53 0.40 -5.71
N VAL A 120 -18.46 0.37 -6.66
CA VAL A 120 -18.26 -0.18 -8.01
C VAL A 120 -17.04 0.42 -8.68
N ASP A 121 -16.86 1.74 -8.62
CA ASP A 121 -15.77 2.43 -9.34
C ASP A 121 -14.38 2.05 -8.81
N LEU A 122 -14.20 1.96 -7.49
CA LEU A 122 -12.93 1.57 -6.88
C LEU A 122 -12.61 0.10 -7.16
N ARG A 123 -13.60 -0.77 -7.00
CA ARG A 123 -13.45 -2.20 -7.29
C ARG A 123 -13.14 -2.44 -8.76
N PHE A 124 -13.85 -1.77 -9.66
CA PHE A 124 -13.60 -1.85 -11.09
C PHE A 124 -12.17 -1.43 -11.43
N ARG A 125 -11.68 -0.33 -10.86
CA ARG A 125 -10.31 0.13 -11.07
C ARG A 125 -9.28 -0.90 -10.61
N VAL A 126 -9.38 -1.41 -9.38
CA VAL A 126 -8.44 -2.40 -8.86
C VAL A 126 -8.52 -3.70 -9.66
N TYR A 127 -9.71 -4.11 -10.08
CA TYR A 127 -9.91 -5.29 -10.93
C TYR A 127 -9.22 -5.14 -12.30
N VAL A 128 -9.35 -3.97 -12.94
CA VAL A 128 -8.64 -3.69 -14.19
C VAL A 128 -7.13 -3.74 -13.99
N THR A 129 -6.60 -3.24 -12.87
CA THR A 129 -5.17 -3.36 -12.54
C THR A 129 -4.74 -4.82 -12.36
N LEU A 130 -5.56 -5.67 -11.73
CA LEU A 130 -5.27 -7.09 -11.51
C LEU A 130 -5.10 -7.90 -12.80
N VAL A 131 -5.76 -7.49 -13.89
CA VAL A 131 -5.74 -8.20 -15.18
C VAL A 131 -4.72 -7.63 -16.17
N ARG A 132 -3.98 -6.58 -15.79
CA ARG A 132 -2.92 -5.96 -16.60
C ARG A 132 -1.55 -6.54 -16.25
#